data_AF-A0A1M5NM72-F1
#
_entry.id   AF-A0A1M5NM72-F1
#
_cell.length_a   1.000
_cell.length_b   1.000
_cell.length_c   1.000
_cell.angle_alpha   90.00
_cell.angle_beta   90.00
_cell.angle_gamma   90.00
#
_symmetry.space_group_name_H-M   'P 1'
#
loop_
_entity.id
_entity.type
_entity.pdbx_description
1 polymer ?
#
loop_
_entity_poly.entity_id
_entity_poly.type
_entity_poly.pdbx_seq_one_letter_code
_entity_poly.pdbx_strand_id
1 'polypeptide(L)'
;MVKKLYFQFLIILPLCLLSCIGADEILDNIHQNNAEENYTSPYMGKWVGTYSGDAISGTLILNVSKSGSIEVTRVENGNTGEVYYTGLQGSNGALNPSPSPKGFILYGSLHTKSGTWNFQHWSGSWSVSKQ
;
A
#
# COMPACT_ATOMS: atom_id res chain seq x y z
N MET A 1 13.94 30.26 -57.62
CA MET A 1 14.54 29.98 -56.29
C MET A 1 13.52 29.85 -55.16
N VAL A 2 12.30 30.41 -55.29
CA VAL A 2 11.25 30.44 -54.24
C VAL A 2 10.60 29.07 -53.93
N LYS A 3 10.50 28.15 -54.90
CA LYS A 3 9.82 26.85 -54.73
C LYS A 3 10.52 25.86 -53.77
N LYS A 4 11.84 25.97 -53.56
CA LYS A 4 12.58 25.09 -52.62
C LYS A 4 12.30 25.44 -51.15
N LEU A 5 12.02 26.71 -50.84
CA LEU A 5 11.75 27.18 -49.47
C LEU A 5 10.44 26.62 -48.92
N TYR A 6 9.39 26.55 -49.75
CA TYR A 6 8.09 26.00 -49.34
C TYR A 6 8.16 24.50 -49.05
N PHE A 7 8.97 23.75 -49.78
CA PHE A 7 9.09 22.29 -49.59
C PHE A 7 9.79 21.94 -48.28
N GLN A 8 10.80 22.73 -47.87
CA GLN A 8 11.44 22.57 -46.56
C GLN A 8 10.50 22.96 -45.40
N PHE A 9 9.67 23.99 -45.56
CA PHE A 9 8.65 24.32 -44.56
C PHE A 9 7.56 23.25 -44.41
N LEU A 10 7.21 22.54 -45.49
CA LEU A 10 6.16 21.52 -45.51
C LEU A 10 6.57 20.23 -44.76
N ILE A 11 7.87 19.96 -44.63
CA ILE A 11 8.40 18.80 -43.92
C ILE A 11 8.73 19.12 -42.44
N ILE A 12 9.10 20.36 -42.13
CA ILE A 12 9.51 20.77 -40.77
C ILE A 12 8.29 21.02 -39.87
N LEU A 13 7.19 21.58 -40.41
CA LEU A 13 5.98 21.91 -39.65
C LEU A 13 5.28 20.69 -38.98
N PRO A 14 5.10 19.53 -39.64
CA PRO A 14 4.49 18.38 -38.98
C PRO A 14 5.40 17.70 -37.95
N LEU A 15 6.73 17.87 -38.02
CA LEU A 15 7.69 17.27 -37.07
C LEU A 15 7.67 17.95 -35.69
N CYS A 16 7.38 19.26 -35.63
CA CYS A 16 7.24 19.99 -34.36
C CYS A 16 5.93 19.68 -33.61
N LEU A 17 4.91 19.14 -34.29
CA LEU A 17 3.62 18.82 -33.68
C LEU A 17 3.63 17.45 -32.97
N LEU A 18 4.61 16.58 -33.27
CA LEU A 18 4.77 15.27 -32.62
C LEU A 18 5.46 15.35 -31.25
N SER A 19 6.21 16.42 -30.95
CA SER A 19 6.93 16.57 -29.68
C SER A 19 6.06 17.03 -28.50
N CYS A 20 4.83 17.50 -28.73
CA CYS A 20 3.96 18.00 -27.68
C CYS A 20 3.04 16.94 -27.05
N ILE A 21 2.96 15.72 -27.62
CA ILE A 21 1.99 14.71 -27.19
C ILE A 21 2.46 13.96 -25.92
N GLY A 22 3.76 14.00 -25.58
CA GLY A 22 4.33 13.29 -24.42
C GLY A 22 4.74 14.15 -23.23
N ALA A 23 4.63 15.48 -23.32
CA ALA A 23 5.05 16.37 -22.23
C ALA A 23 4.10 16.28 -21.01
N ASP A 24 2.80 16.13 -21.27
CA ASP A 24 1.78 16.03 -20.22
C ASP A 24 1.92 14.71 -19.44
N GLU A 25 2.15 13.59 -20.13
CA GLU A 25 2.34 12.27 -19.51
C GLU A 25 3.61 12.23 -18.64
N ILE A 26 4.70 12.85 -19.07
CA ILE A 26 5.94 12.93 -18.28
C ILE A 26 5.71 13.79 -17.03
N LEU A 27 5.03 14.93 -17.17
CA LEU A 27 4.76 15.84 -16.07
C LEU A 27 3.82 15.21 -15.03
N ASP A 28 2.78 14.52 -15.47
CA ASP A 28 1.83 13.82 -14.61
C ASP A 28 2.52 12.70 -13.81
N ASN A 29 3.38 11.92 -14.46
CA ASN A 29 4.19 10.89 -13.78
C ASN A 29 5.13 11.51 -12.72
N ILE A 30 5.77 12.64 -13.03
CA ILE A 30 6.64 13.35 -12.07
C ILE A 30 5.82 13.83 -10.87
N HIS A 31 4.64 14.43 -11.09
CA HIS A 31 3.78 14.88 -10.00
C HIS A 31 3.28 13.72 -9.13
N GLN A 32 2.89 12.60 -9.75
CA GLN A 32 2.44 11.42 -9.02
C GLN A 32 3.57 10.79 -8.20
N ASN A 33 4.75 10.61 -8.77
CA ASN A 33 5.91 10.09 -8.05
C ASN A 33 6.30 11.00 -6.87
N ASN A 34 6.28 12.32 -7.07
CA ASN A 34 6.53 13.27 -5.98
C ASN A 34 5.46 13.19 -4.88
N ALA A 35 4.20 12.97 -5.24
CA ALA A 35 3.13 12.78 -4.26
C ALA A 35 3.31 11.49 -3.45
N GLU A 36 3.75 10.40 -4.10
CA GLU A 36 4.04 9.12 -3.45
C GLU A 36 5.26 9.19 -2.53
N GLU A 37 6.34 9.85 -2.93
CA GLU A 37 7.55 10.03 -2.09
C GLU A 37 7.29 10.88 -0.84
N ASN A 38 6.43 11.90 -0.97
CA ASN A 38 6.08 12.79 0.13
C ASN A 38 4.93 12.27 1.00
N TYR A 39 4.17 11.28 0.52
CA TYR A 39 3.08 10.68 1.29
C TYR A 39 3.58 10.06 2.58
N THR A 40 2.91 10.40 3.69
CA THR A 40 3.09 9.74 4.98
C THR A 40 1.74 9.21 5.43
N SER A 41 1.63 7.90 5.56
CA SER A 41 0.41 7.26 6.05
C SER A 41 0.02 7.83 7.41
N PRO A 42 -1.24 8.26 7.62
CA PRO A 42 -1.70 8.73 8.93
C PRO A 42 -1.68 7.60 9.98
N TYR A 43 -1.62 6.34 9.51
CA TYR A 43 -1.53 5.16 10.35
C TYR A 43 -0.09 4.72 10.64
N MET A 44 0.93 5.42 10.11
CA MET A 44 2.34 5.13 10.37
C MET A 44 2.62 5.01 11.87
N GLY A 45 3.42 4.03 12.25
CA GLY A 45 3.82 3.75 13.62
C GLY A 45 3.50 2.32 14.06
N LYS A 46 3.73 2.06 15.35
CA LYS A 46 3.54 0.76 15.96
C LYS A 46 2.16 0.65 16.61
N TRP A 47 1.47 -0.45 16.30
CA TRP A 47 0.18 -0.78 16.88
C TRP A 47 0.29 -2.14 17.57
N VAL A 48 -0.25 -2.24 18.78
CA VAL A 48 -0.17 -3.45 19.60
C VAL A 48 -1.53 -3.78 20.16
N GLY A 49 -1.86 -5.07 20.18
CA GLY A 49 -3.04 -5.59 20.86
C GLY A 49 -3.11 -7.09 20.76
N THR A 50 -4.30 -7.65 20.58
CA THR A 50 -4.53 -9.09 20.64
C THR A 50 -5.38 -9.58 19.48
N TYR A 51 -5.24 -10.87 19.18
CA TYR A 51 -6.20 -11.63 18.41
C TYR A 51 -6.69 -12.80 19.26
N SER A 52 -7.97 -13.14 19.11
CA SER A 52 -8.60 -14.25 19.83
C SER A 52 -9.69 -14.86 18.97
N GLY A 53 -9.95 -16.15 19.15
CA GLY A 53 -10.98 -16.89 18.45
C GLY A 53 -11.06 -18.32 18.95
N ASP A 54 -11.64 -19.20 18.13
CA ASP A 54 -12.14 -20.51 18.56
C ASP A 54 -11.07 -21.42 19.18
N ALA A 55 -9.83 -21.38 18.68
CA ALA A 55 -8.75 -22.26 19.13
C ALA A 55 -7.38 -21.59 19.28
N ILE A 56 -7.19 -20.39 18.72
CA ILE A 56 -5.92 -19.68 18.78
C ILE A 56 -6.12 -18.24 19.25
N SER A 57 -5.19 -17.78 20.07
CA SER A 57 -5.13 -16.42 20.58
C SER A 57 -3.70 -16.01 20.82
N GLY A 58 -3.42 -14.72 20.76
CA GLY A 58 -2.08 -14.19 21.01
C GLY A 58 -2.02 -12.68 20.94
N THR A 59 -0.80 -12.17 20.97
CA THR A 59 -0.52 -10.74 20.78
C THR A 59 -0.31 -10.46 19.29
N LEU A 60 -0.88 -9.36 18.83
CA LEU A 60 -0.72 -8.84 17.47
C LEU A 60 0.07 -7.53 17.53
N ILE A 61 1.13 -7.44 16.74
CA ILE A 61 1.94 -6.22 16.57
C ILE A 61 1.93 -5.87 15.08
N LEU A 62 1.57 -4.63 14.77
CA LEU A 62 1.55 -4.09 13.41
C LEU A 62 2.49 -2.88 13.35
N ASN A 63 3.59 -3.00 12.61
CA ASN A 63 4.49 -1.88 12.34
C ASN A 63 4.17 -1.30 10.96
N VAL A 64 3.58 -0.11 10.94
CA VAL A 64 3.14 0.57 9.71
C VAL A 64 4.23 1.54 9.25
N SER A 65 4.73 1.34 8.04
CA SER A 65 5.72 2.22 7.40
C SER A 65 5.10 3.55 6.95
N LYS A 66 5.96 4.50 6.53
CA LYS A 66 5.55 5.76 5.90
C LYS A 66 4.63 5.52 4.69
N SER A 67 4.93 4.52 3.86
CA SER A 67 4.13 4.17 2.68
C SER A 67 2.83 3.41 2.99
N GLY A 68 2.62 2.98 4.24
CA GLY A 68 1.47 2.16 4.61
C GLY A 68 1.67 0.66 4.40
N SER A 69 2.88 0.20 4.10
CA SER A 69 3.24 -1.22 4.24
C SER A 69 3.22 -1.60 5.73
N ILE A 70 2.83 -2.82 6.02
CA ILE A 70 2.65 -3.30 7.40
C ILE A 70 3.45 -4.57 7.59
N GLU A 71 4.40 -4.53 8.52
CA GLU A 71 4.98 -5.75 9.09
C GLU A 71 4.09 -6.22 10.23
N VAL A 72 3.61 -7.45 10.13
CA VAL A 72 2.75 -8.09 11.11
C VAL A 72 3.57 -9.11 11.88
N THR A 73 3.57 -9.00 13.20
CA THR A 73 4.14 -10.00 14.11
C THR A 73 3.04 -10.60 14.98
N ARG A 74 2.92 -11.92 14.95
CA ARG A 74 2.08 -12.71 15.84
C ARG A 74 2.94 -13.33 16.93
N VAL A 75 2.56 -13.11 18.18
CA VAL A 75 3.23 -13.70 19.34
C VAL A 75 2.26 -14.65 20.03
N GLU A 76 2.69 -15.90 20.19
CA GLU A 76 1.93 -17.00 20.79
C GLU A 76 2.73 -17.53 21.98
N ASN A 77 2.08 -17.65 23.15
CA ASN A 77 2.73 -18.15 24.38
C ASN A 77 4.07 -17.46 24.69
N GLY A 78 4.16 -16.15 24.44
CA GLY A 78 5.36 -15.33 24.68
C GLY A 78 6.47 -15.45 23.63
N ASN A 79 6.29 -16.27 22.58
CA ASN A 79 7.26 -16.44 21.50
C ASN A 79 6.71 -15.92 20.17
N THR A 80 7.60 -15.41 19.31
CA THR A 80 7.21 -15.01 17.96
C THR A 80 6.78 -16.24 17.16
N GLY A 81 5.48 -16.35 16.89
CA GLY A 81 4.92 -17.44 16.10
C GLY A 81 5.11 -17.24 14.61
N GLU A 82 4.99 -15.99 14.14
CA GLU A 82 5.14 -15.63 12.73
C GLU A 82 5.39 -14.12 12.53
N VAL A 83 6.15 -13.78 11.48
CA VAL A 83 6.30 -12.42 10.94
C VAL A 83 5.99 -12.45 9.45
N TYR A 84 5.18 -11.52 8.95
CA TYR A 84 4.84 -11.41 7.53
C TYR A 84 4.44 -9.98 7.16
N TYR A 85 4.25 -9.73 5.87
CA TYR A 85 3.97 -8.39 5.34
C TYR A 85 2.60 -8.31 4.66
N THR A 86 1.93 -7.19 4.90
CA THR A 86 0.70 -6.76 4.22
C THR A 86 0.79 -5.24 4.00
N GLY A 87 -0.30 -4.59 3.64
CA GLY A 87 -0.36 -3.14 3.46
C GLY A 87 -1.75 -2.59 3.73
N LEU A 88 -1.87 -1.28 3.61
CA LEU A 88 -3.16 -0.61 3.61
C LEU A 88 -3.76 -0.58 2.21
N GLN A 89 -5.08 -0.77 2.15
CA GLN A 89 -5.86 -0.54 0.94
C GLN A 89 -6.37 0.91 0.94
N GLY A 90 -5.68 1.77 0.21
CA GLY A 90 -6.02 3.19 0.11
C GLY A 90 -5.78 3.97 1.42
N SER A 91 -6.47 5.10 1.57
CA SER A 91 -6.21 6.08 2.65
C SER A 91 -7.08 5.92 3.89
N ASN A 92 -8.09 5.04 3.87
CA ASN A 92 -9.05 4.86 4.97
C ASN A 92 -8.55 3.93 6.09
N GLY A 93 -7.33 3.40 5.98
CA GLY A 93 -6.73 2.52 6.99
C GLY A 93 -7.24 1.08 6.94
N ALA A 94 -8.02 0.69 5.92
CA ALA A 94 -8.37 -0.70 5.69
C ALA A 94 -7.10 -1.52 5.40
N LEU A 95 -7.00 -2.72 5.98
CA LEU A 95 -5.95 -3.66 5.64
C LEU A 95 -6.21 -4.23 4.24
N ASN A 96 -5.15 -4.48 3.47
CA ASN A 96 -5.20 -5.23 2.22
C ASN A 96 -4.95 -6.72 2.54
N PRO A 97 -5.99 -7.55 2.71
CA PRO A 97 -5.83 -8.88 3.28
C PRO A 97 -4.93 -9.74 2.41
N SER A 98 -3.90 -10.33 3.02
CA SER A 98 -2.95 -11.22 2.36
C SER A 98 -2.61 -12.38 3.30
N PRO A 99 -2.49 -13.61 2.80
CA PRO A 99 -2.09 -14.74 3.63
C PRO A 99 -0.64 -14.60 4.10
N SER A 100 -0.43 -14.87 5.38
CA SER A 100 0.91 -15.13 5.91
C SER A 100 1.50 -16.42 5.31
N PRO A 101 2.81 -16.67 5.44
CA PRO A 101 3.42 -17.94 5.03
C PRO A 101 2.72 -19.19 5.57
N LYS A 102 2.12 -19.11 6.77
CA LYS A 102 1.31 -20.20 7.36
C LYS A 102 -0.15 -20.19 6.91
N GLY A 103 -0.64 -19.10 6.31
CA GLY A 103 -2.01 -18.95 5.79
C GLY A 103 -2.95 -18.14 6.69
N PHE A 104 -2.41 -17.39 7.66
CA PHE A 104 -3.21 -16.50 8.50
C PHE A 104 -3.53 -15.19 7.76
N ILE A 105 -4.79 -14.78 7.75
CA ILE A 105 -5.24 -13.58 7.04
C ILE A 105 -5.92 -12.64 8.04
N LEU A 106 -5.50 -11.37 8.04
CA LEU A 106 -6.16 -10.28 8.76
C LEU A 106 -7.11 -9.52 7.85
N TYR A 107 -8.31 -9.25 8.37
CA TYR A 107 -9.31 -8.36 7.79
C TYR A 107 -9.63 -7.24 8.78
N GLY A 108 -10.04 -6.07 8.30
CA GLY A 108 -10.45 -4.95 9.14
C GLY A 108 -9.67 -3.69 8.84
N SER A 109 -9.55 -2.79 9.82
CA SER A 109 -8.89 -1.51 9.60
C SER A 109 -8.20 -0.96 10.84
N LEU A 110 -7.11 -0.23 10.62
CA LEU A 110 -6.47 0.57 11.66
C LEU A 110 -7.32 1.78 12.08
N HIS A 111 -8.25 2.21 11.23
CA HIS A 111 -9.22 3.25 11.56
C HIS A 111 -10.17 2.81 12.69
N THR A 112 -10.76 1.63 12.54
CA THR A 112 -11.60 1.00 13.58
C THR A 112 -10.80 0.30 14.67
N LYS A 113 -9.47 0.24 14.50
CA LYS A 113 -8.50 -0.41 15.38
C LYS A 113 -8.80 -1.88 15.66
N SER A 114 -9.58 -2.52 14.80
CA SER A 114 -10.10 -3.87 15.01
C SER A 114 -10.50 -4.53 13.69
N GLY A 115 -10.82 -5.81 13.78
CA GLY A 115 -11.27 -6.60 12.65
C GLY A 115 -11.37 -8.08 12.97
N THR A 116 -11.36 -8.89 11.91
CA THR A 116 -11.43 -10.35 11.99
C THR A 116 -10.20 -11.01 11.40
N TRP A 117 -10.02 -12.28 11.70
CA TRP A 117 -8.96 -13.08 11.11
C TRP A 117 -9.48 -14.47 10.76
N ASN A 118 -8.86 -15.08 9.74
CA ASN A 118 -9.11 -16.45 9.35
C ASN A 118 -7.79 -17.24 9.28
N PHE A 119 -7.85 -18.50 9.69
CA PHE A 119 -6.73 -19.44 9.61
C PHE A 119 -7.25 -20.86 9.46
N GLN A 120 -7.15 -21.41 8.24
CA GLN A 120 -7.73 -22.71 7.91
C GLN A 120 -9.22 -22.76 8.29
N HIS A 121 -9.59 -23.57 9.29
CA HIS A 121 -10.97 -23.71 9.79
C HIS A 121 -11.29 -22.84 11.00
N TRP A 122 -10.31 -22.09 11.53
CA TRP A 122 -10.51 -21.21 12.66
C TRP A 122 -10.69 -19.76 12.21
N SER A 123 -11.49 -19.04 12.98
CA SER A 123 -11.67 -17.62 12.80
C SER A 123 -11.74 -16.92 14.15
N GLY A 124 -11.67 -15.60 14.11
CA GLY A 124 -11.80 -14.81 15.32
C GLY A 124 -11.73 -13.32 15.04
N SER A 125 -11.53 -12.57 16.11
CA SER A 125 -11.42 -11.12 16.07
C SER A 125 -10.06 -10.66 16.59
N TRP A 126 -9.67 -9.46 16.20
CA TRP A 126 -8.49 -8.78 16.72
C TRP A 126 -8.81 -7.32 17.03
N SER A 127 -8.04 -6.74 17.94
CA SER A 127 -8.09 -5.32 18.29
C SER A 127 -6.70 -4.84 18.67
N VAL A 128 -6.36 -3.61 18.30
CA VAL A 128 -5.06 -2.98 18.55
C VAL A 128 -5.21 -1.56 19.06
N SER A 129 -4.12 -0.99 19.58
CA SER A 129 -4.00 0.42 19.89
C SER A 129 -2.62 0.93 19.47
N LYS A 130 -2.58 2.18 19.03
CA LYS A 130 -1.32 2.84 18.65
C LYS A 130 -0.49 3.10 19.91
N GLN A 131 0.81 2.81 19.86
CA GLN A 131 1.77 3.12 20.93
C GLN A 131 2.35 4.52 20.77
#